data_AF-A0A7S0EQ66-F1
#
_entry.id   AF-A0A7S0EQ66-F1
#
_cell.length_a   1.000
_cell.length_b   1.000
_cell.length_c   1.000
_cell.angle_alpha   90.00
_cell.angle_beta   90.00
_cell.angle_gamma   90.00
#
_symmetry.space_group_name_H-M   'P 1'
#
loop_
_entity.id
_entity.type
_entity.pdbx_description
1 polymer ?
#
loop_
_entity_poly.entity_id
_entity_poly.type
_entity_poly.pdbx_seq_one_letter_code
_entity_poly.pdbx_strand_id
1 'polypeptide(L)'
;MAKADCQFEFTKGECCRTKGQPCSWEWRPVCGSNGKTYNNACLAKADCQLEFTKGECSCEKGSGEPGSGEPDDACNEKSDPVCASNGKTYGNGCLAKADCQFEFTKGECCRTKGQPCSWEWRPVCGSNGKTYNNACLAKADC
;
A
#
# COMPACT_ATOMS: atom_id res chain seq x y z
N MET A 1 33.75 -7.25 21.94
CA MET A 1 32.35 -7.69 22.19
C MET A 1 31.46 -6.85 21.29
N ALA A 2 30.44 -7.45 20.65
CA ALA A 2 29.84 -6.92 19.43
C ALA A 2 29.12 -5.57 19.62
N LYS A 3 29.19 -4.71 18.60
CA LYS A 3 28.32 -3.54 18.47
C LYS A 3 26.92 -4.05 18.09
N ALA A 4 25.87 -3.44 18.64
CA ALA A 4 24.51 -3.68 18.20
C ALA A 4 24.26 -2.82 16.95
N ASP A 5 24.23 -3.45 15.78
CA ASP A 5 23.83 -2.78 14.53
C ASP A 5 22.33 -2.46 14.57
N CYS A 6 22.01 -1.17 14.66
CA CYS A 6 20.66 -0.69 14.40
C CYS A 6 20.34 -0.81 12.90
N GLN A 7 19.85 -1.98 12.49
CA GLN A 7 19.27 -2.19 11.16
C GLN A 7 17.92 -1.48 11.06
N PHE A 8 17.96 -0.17 10.79
CA PHE A 8 16.83 0.53 10.18
C PHE A 8 16.90 0.32 8.67
N GLU A 9 15.83 -0.23 8.09
CA GLU A 9 15.69 -0.29 6.64
C GLU A 9 15.49 1.13 6.07
N PHE A 10 16.55 1.69 5.50
CA PHE A 10 16.49 3.00 4.86
C PHE A 10 15.89 2.87 3.46
N THR A 11 14.69 3.40 3.25
CA THR A 11 14.15 3.59 1.90
C THR A 11 14.94 4.69 1.16
N LYS A 12 15.18 4.48 -0.13
CA LYS A 12 15.91 5.42 -0.99
C LYS A 12 15.03 6.65 -1.28
N GLY A 13 15.20 7.73 -0.51
CA GLY A 13 14.51 9.00 -0.68
C GLY A 13 14.94 10.03 0.36
N GLU A 14 14.56 11.29 0.18
CA GLU A 14 14.75 12.30 1.22
C GLU A 14 13.76 12.11 2.37
N CYS A 15 14.23 12.15 3.61
CA CYS A 15 13.34 12.24 4.76
C CYS A 15 12.47 13.49 4.65
N CYS A 16 11.18 13.38 4.97
CA CYS A 16 10.21 14.47 4.92
C CYS A 16 10.57 15.62 5.90
N ARG A 17 11.39 16.57 5.44
CA ARG A 17 11.83 17.78 6.17
C ARG A 17 10.83 18.95 6.07
N THR A 18 9.74 18.75 5.35
CA THR A 18 8.77 19.77 4.91
C THR A 18 7.61 19.97 5.88
N LYS A 19 7.48 19.15 6.94
CA LYS A 19 6.50 19.34 8.01
C LYS A 19 6.67 20.71 8.67
N GLY A 20 5.77 21.64 8.35
CA GLY A 20 5.77 23.01 8.88
C GLY A 20 6.24 24.10 7.92
N GLN A 21 6.52 23.81 6.63
CA GLN A 21 6.68 24.89 5.66
C GLN A 21 5.36 25.66 5.43
N PRO A 22 5.38 27.00 5.36
CA PRO A 22 4.19 27.77 5.03
C PRO A 22 3.80 27.56 3.57
N CYS A 23 2.62 26.98 3.35
CA CYS A 23 2.02 26.80 2.03
C CYS A 23 0.87 27.79 1.81
N SER A 24 0.66 28.22 0.57
CA SER A 24 -0.57 28.94 0.20
C SER A 24 -1.76 27.97 0.15
N TRP A 25 -2.97 28.52 0.32
CA TRP A 25 -4.24 27.80 0.13
C TRP A 25 -4.73 27.85 -1.34
N GLU A 26 -3.81 28.06 -2.28
CA GLU A 26 -4.06 28.05 -3.74
C GLU A 26 -4.68 26.72 -4.19
N TRP A 27 -5.75 26.79 -5.00
CA TRP A 27 -6.40 25.62 -5.57
C TRP A 27 -5.84 25.29 -6.97
N ARG A 28 -4.82 24.42 -6.98
CA ARG A 28 -4.23 23.77 -8.16
C ARG A 28 -3.95 22.31 -7.79
N PRO A 29 -5.00 21.47 -7.75
CA PRO A 29 -4.96 20.22 -7.02
C PRO A 29 -3.93 19.23 -7.57
N VAL A 30 -3.45 18.39 -6.67
CA VAL A 30 -2.62 17.22 -6.97
C VAL A 30 -3.16 15.99 -6.23
N CYS A 31 -3.04 14.82 -6.86
CA CYS A 31 -3.38 13.54 -6.26
C CYS A 31 -2.11 12.88 -5.73
N GLY A 32 -2.02 12.72 -4.40
CA GLY A 32 -0.90 12.04 -3.76
C GLY A 32 -0.86 10.54 -4.07
N SER A 33 0.32 9.93 -3.96
CA SER A 33 0.51 8.46 -4.04
C SER A 33 -0.37 7.66 -3.08
N ASN A 34 -0.83 8.29 -1.99
CA ASN A 34 -1.77 7.78 -1.00
C ASN A 34 -3.26 7.92 -1.39
N GLY A 35 -3.59 8.38 -2.60
CA GLY A 35 -4.98 8.57 -3.05
C GLY A 35 -5.68 9.79 -2.45
N LYS A 36 -4.95 10.70 -1.80
CA LYS A 36 -5.50 11.93 -1.22
C LYS A 36 -5.30 13.13 -2.15
N THR A 37 -6.39 13.85 -2.43
CA THR A 37 -6.32 15.16 -3.09
C THR A 37 -5.75 16.20 -2.13
N TYR A 38 -4.77 16.98 -2.59
CA TYR A 38 -4.24 18.15 -1.90
C TYR A 38 -4.51 19.38 -2.75
N ASN A 39 -4.89 20.52 -2.14
CA ASN A 39 -5.19 21.74 -2.90
C ASN A 39 -4.02 22.18 -3.80
N ASN A 40 -2.78 21.87 -3.41
CA ASN A 40 -1.59 22.08 -4.23
C ASN A 40 -0.41 21.20 -3.80
N ALA A 41 0.63 21.15 -4.63
CA ALA A 41 1.87 20.41 -4.42
C ALA A 41 2.65 20.78 -3.15
N CYS A 42 2.49 22.00 -2.61
CA CYS A 42 3.13 22.37 -1.35
C CYS A 42 2.48 21.62 -0.18
N LEU A 43 1.14 21.59 -0.13
CA LEU A 43 0.38 20.88 0.90
C LEU A 43 0.60 19.36 0.84
N ALA A 44 0.72 18.79 -0.37
CA ALA A 44 1.11 17.39 -0.56
C ALA A 44 2.48 17.09 0.06
N LYS A 45 3.50 17.91 -0.25
CA LYS A 45 4.85 17.77 0.31
C LYS A 45 4.89 18.02 1.82
N ALA A 46 4.08 18.93 2.35
CA ALA A 46 3.98 19.16 3.79
C ALA A 46 3.41 17.94 4.56
N ASP A 47 2.55 17.15 3.90
CA ASP A 47 2.02 15.86 4.36
C ASP A 47 2.85 14.66 3.85
N CYS A 48 4.11 14.92 3.52
CA CYS A 48 5.11 13.93 3.09
C CYS A 48 4.79 13.15 1.80
N GLN A 49 3.81 13.59 1.00
CA GLN A 49 3.57 13.04 -0.33
C GLN A 49 4.49 13.72 -1.34
N LEU A 50 5.59 13.05 -1.66
CA LEU A 50 6.58 13.51 -2.65
C LEU A 50 6.24 13.06 -4.08
N GLU A 51 5.52 11.95 -4.21
CA GLU A 51 4.97 11.45 -5.47
C GLU A 51 3.50 11.85 -5.58
N PHE A 52 3.16 12.57 -6.64
CA PHE A 52 1.79 13.01 -6.92
C PHE A 52 1.59 13.30 -8.41
N THR A 53 0.37 13.11 -8.90
CA THR A 53 -0.06 13.53 -10.24
C THR A 53 -0.78 14.87 -10.18
N LYS A 54 -0.88 15.57 -11.33
CA LYS A 54 -1.63 16.83 -11.45
C LYS A 54 -3.12 16.54 -11.58
N GLY A 55 -3.96 17.30 -10.87
CA GLY A 55 -5.41 17.10 -10.81
C GLY A 55 -5.84 16.56 -9.46
N GLU A 56 -7.16 16.44 -9.26
CA GLU A 56 -7.71 15.77 -8.09
C GLU A 56 -7.56 14.25 -8.21
N CYS A 57 -7.66 13.52 -7.11
CA CYS A 57 -7.76 12.06 -7.17
C CYS A 57 -9.13 11.65 -7.73
N SER A 58 -9.21 11.51 -9.05
CA SER A 58 -10.35 10.90 -9.73
C SER A 58 -10.18 9.39 -9.74
N CYS A 59 -11.12 8.66 -9.12
CA CYS A 59 -11.24 7.21 -9.27
C CYS A 59 -12.69 6.82 -9.61
N GLU A 60 -13.24 7.50 -10.61
CA GLU A 60 -14.46 7.06 -11.27
C GLU A 60 -14.19 5.75 -12.01
N LYS A 61 -15.03 4.73 -11.78
CA LYS A 61 -14.85 3.40 -12.37
C LYS A 61 -14.98 3.47 -13.89
N GLY A 62 -13.85 3.45 -14.59
CA GLY A 62 -13.78 3.35 -16.06
C GLY A 62 -13.36 4.62 -16.81
N SER A 63 -12.97 5.71 -16.15
CA SER A 63 -12.49 6.94 -16.81
C SER A 63 -11.05 7.29 -16.42
N GLY A 64 -10.15 6.46 -16.90
CA GLY A 64 -8.72 6.69 -16.78
C GLY A 64 -8.21 7.91 -17.57
N GLU A 65 -7.39 8.73 -16.91
CA GLU A 65 -6.02 9.09 -17.33
C GLU A 65 -5.30 9.79 -16.15
N PRO A 66 -4.41 9.12 -15.38
CA PRO A 66 -3.91 7.75 -15.56
C PRO A 66 -4.93 6.62 -15.26
N GLY A 67 -5.02 5.52 -16.03
CA GLY A 67 -5.27 5.41 -17.48
C GLY A 67 -4.30 6.01 -18.52
N SER A 68 -4.78 6.38 -19.71
CA SER A 68 -6.13 6.15 -20.27
C SER A 68 -6.33 4.70 -20.77
N GLY A 69 -7.58 4.33 -21.04
CA GLY A 69 -7.95 3.01 -21.57
C GLY A 69 -8.65 2.10 -20.56
N GLU A 70 -9.24 1.04 -21.09
CA GLU A 70 -9.91 -0.02 -20.35
C GLU A 70 -8.95 -0.71 -19.35
N PRO A 71 -9.46 -1.29 -18.24
CA PRO A 71 -8.63 -1.75 -17.11
C PRO A 71 -7.53 -2.78 -17.46
N ASP A 72 -7.60 -3.41 -18.63
CA ASP A 72 -6.63 -4.40 -19.10
C ASP A 72 -5.46 -3.80 -19.91
N ASP A 73 -5.64 -2.68 -20.63
CA ASP A 73 -4.58 -2.11 -21.49
C ASP A 73 -3.63 -1.16 -20.74
N ALA A 74 -4.16 -0.34 -19.82
CA ALA A 74 -3.36 0.63 -19.07
C ALA A 74 -2.44 -0.01 -18.01
N CYS A 75 -2.80 -1.22 -17.53
CA CYS A 75 -2.11 -1.92 -16.46
C CYS A 75 -1.37 -3.20 -16.92
N ASN A 76 -0.70 -3.14 -18.07
CA ASN A 76 0.27 -4.14 -18.55
C ASN A 76 1.53 -4.30 -17.65
N GLU A 77 1.49 -3.83 -16.40
CA GLU A 77 2.51 -4.12 -15.39
C GLU A 77 2.61 -5.62 -15.13
N LYS A 78 3.86 -6.11 -15.02
CA LYS A 78 4.17 -7.48 -14.62
C LYS A 78 3.37 -7.89 -13.37
N SER A 79 2.82 -9.10 -13.39
CA SER A 79 2.13 -9.67 -12.22
C SER A 79 3.05 -9.70 -11.00
N ASP A 80 2.74 -8.87 -10.01
CA ASP A 80 3.40 -8.77 -8.71
C ASP A 80 2.29 -8.46 -7.70
N PRO A 81 1.59 -9.50 -7.19
CA PRO A 81 0.30 -9.33 -6.55
C PRO A 81 0.40 -8.50 -5.27
N VAL A 82 -0.67 -7.77 -4.97
CA VAL A 82 -0.76 -6.91 -3.79
C VAL A 82 -2.06 -7.15 -3.03
N CYS A 83 -2.02 -6.94 -1.71
CA CYS A 83 -3.16 -7.03 -0.82
C CYS A 83 -3.57 -5.63 -0.39
N ALA A 84 -4.74 -5.16 -0.84
CA ALA A 84 -5.26 -3.85 -0.45
C ALA A 84 -5.89 -3.85 0.94
N SER A 85 -5.97 -2.66 1.55
CA SER A 85 -6.65 -2.44 2.85
C SER A 85 -8.12 -2.90 2.88
N ASN A 86 -8.78 -3.04 1.74
CA ASN A 86 -10.14 -3.62 1.62
C ASN A 86 -10.18 -5.16 1.69
N GLY A 87 -9.03 -5.84 1.82
CA GLY A 87 -8.93 -7.30 1.88
C GLY A 87 -8.99 -8.02 0.52
N LYS A 88 -8.99 -7.30 -0.60
CA LYS A 88 -8.97 -7.84 -1.97
C LYS A 88 -7.54 -7.91 -2.50
N THR A 89 -7.20 -9.07 -3.09
CA THR A 89 -5.98 -9.25 -3.88
C THR A 89 -6.14 -8.61 -5.26
N TYR A 90 -5.11 -7.88 -5.70
CA TYR A 90 -4.99 -7.37 -7.07
C TYR A 90 -3.74 -7.98 -7.73
N GLY A 91 -3.78 -8.19 -9.05
CA GLY A 91 -2.71 -8.88 -9.78
C GLY A 91 -1.39 -8.09 -9.88
N ASN A 92 -1.45 -6.77 -9.76
CA ASN A 92 -0.33 -5.84 -9.64
C ASN A 92 -0.81 -4.56 -8.91
N GLY A 93 0.12 -3.65 -8.60
CA GLY A 93 -0.18 -2.38 -7.93
C GLY A 93 -0.98 -1.40 -8.78
N CYS A 94 -0.83 -1.42 -10.11
CA CYS A 94 -1.64 -0.63 -11.03
C CYS A 94 -3.14 -1.00 -10.94
N LEU A 95 -3.47 -2.29 -10.96
CA LEU A 95 -4.84 -2.78 -10.82
C LEU A 95 -5.46 -2.45 -9.46
N ALA A 96 -4.65 -2.36 -8.40
CA ALA A 96 -5.12 -1.91 -7.09
C ALA A 96 -5.52 -0.43 -7.13
N LYS A 97 -4.64 0.44 -7.66
CA LYS A 97 -4.89 1.89 -7.80
C LYS A 97 -6.10 2.18 -8.70
N ALA A 98 -6.30 1.39 -9.76
CA ALA A 98 -7.45 1.49 -10.66
C ALA A 98 -8.81 1.24 -9.96
N ASP A 99 -8.83 0.51 -8.83
CA ASP A 99 -10.01 0.27 -7.99
C ASP A 99 -9.95 1.09 -6.69
N CYS A 100 -9.33 2.28 -6.75
CA CYS A 100 -9.10 3.23 -5.66
C CYS A 100 -8.26 2.69 -4.48
N GLN A 101 -7.51 1.60 -4.63
CA GLN A 101 -6.70 1.03 -3.56
C GLN A 101 -5.25 1.53 -3.64
N PHE A 102 -4.95 2.56 -2.86
CA PHE A 102 -3.63 3.20 -2.79
C PHE A 102 -2.77 2.67 -1.63
N GLU A 103 -3.41 2.09 -0.61
CA GLU A 103 -2.75 1.39 0.49
C GLU A 103 -2.85 -0.12 0.26
N PHE A 104 -1.70 -0.76 0.08
CA PHE A 104 -1.59 -2.21 -0.10
C PHE A 104 -0.23 -2.74 0.36
N THR A 105 -0.20 -3.99 0.79
CA THR A 105 1.04 -4.74 1.06
C THR A 105 1.41 -5.64 -0.12
N LYS A 106 2.68 -6.05 -0.22
CA LYS A 106 3.15 -6.96 -1.27
C LYS A 106 2.74 -8.41 -0.96
N GLY A 107 2.31 -9.14 -1.98
CA GLY A 107 1.75 -10.49 -1.90
C GLY A 107 0.23 -10.50 -2.03
N GLU A 108 -0.36 -11.68 -2.27
CA GLU A 108 -1.82 -11.82 -2.24
C GLU A 108 -2.37 -11.55 -0.82
N CYS A 109 -3.61 -11.06 -0.72
CA CYS A 109 -4.30 -11.09 0.58
C CYS A 109 -4.45 -12.53 1.06
N CYS A 110 -4.22 -12.76 2.34
CA CYS A 110 -4.40 -14.07 2.92
C CYS A 110 -5.87 -14.47 2.93
N ARG A 111 -6.22 -15.36 2.00
CA ARG A 111 -7.54 -16.01 1.86
C ARG A 111 -7.87 -16.94 3.04
N THR A 112 -7.02 -17.01 4.05
CA THR A 112 -7.02 -18.05 5.08
C THR A 112 -7.84 -17.71 6.33
N LYS A 113 -8.56 -16.58 6.34
CA LYS A 113 -9.75 -16.37 7.18
C LYS A 113 -10.87 -17.35 6.77
N GLY A 114 -10.65 -18.64 7.05
CA GLY A 114 -11.57 -19.72 6.67
C GLY A 114 -10.95 -21.08 6.37
N GLN A 115 -9.62 -21.29 6.46
CA GLN A 115 -9.09 -22.66 6.35
C GLN A 115 -9.51 -23.48 7.58
N PRO A 116 -10.16 -24.66 7.40
CA PRO A 116 -10.52 -25.52 8.52
C PRO A 116 -9.26 -26.21 9.07
N CYS A 117 -8.66 -25.61 10.10
CA CYS A 117 -7.57 -26.20 10.85
C CYS A 117 -8.11 -26.95 12.08
N SER A 118 -7.47 -28.06 12.45
CA SER A 118 -7.70 -28.67 13.76
C SER A 118 -7.19 -27.75 14.88
N TRP A 119 -7.80 -27.87 16.07
CA TRP A 119 -7.33 -27.20 17.29
C TRP A 119 -6.22 -27.99 18.03
N GLU A 120 -5.51 -28.88 17.31
CA GLU A 120 -4.43 -29.68 17.85
C GLU A 120 -3.26 -28.79 18.33
N TRP A 121 -2.70 -29.12 19.50
CA TRP A 121 -1.58 -28.40 20.11
C TRP A 121 -0.24 -29.01 19.69
N ARG A 122 0.31 -28.47 18.59
CA ARG A 122 1.66 -28.73 18.05
C ARG A 122 2.31 -27.39 17.67
N PRO A 123 2.69 -26.56 18.66
CA PRO A 123 2.83 -25.13 18.46
C PRO A 123 4.00 -24.72 17.57
N VAL A 124 3.84 -23.58 16.90
CA VAL A 124 4.89 -22.94 16.09
C VAL A 124 4.96 -21.44 16.36
N CYS A 125 6.15 -20.85 16.19
CA CYS A 125 6.36 -19.41 16.22
C CYS A 125 6.22 -18.84 14.80
N GLY A 126 5.36 -17.84 14.60
CA GLY A 126 5.24 -17.13 13.33
C GLY A 126 6.23 -15.98 13.20
N SER A 127 6.49 -15.53 11.97
CA SER A 127 7.38 -14.40 11.67
C SER A 127 6.93 -13.06 12.28
N ASN A 128 5.68 -12.97 12.73
CA ASN A 128 5.11 -11.83 13.46
C ASN A 128 5.28 -11.93 14.99
N GLY A 129 6.02 -12.92 15.49
CA GLY A 129 6.27 -13.13 16.92
C GLY A 129 5.11 -13.76 17.71
N LYS A 130 3.99 -14.12 17.06
CA LYS A 130 2.89 -14.85 17.72
C LYS A 130 3.21 -16.35 17.78
N THR A 131 2.79 -17.01 18.87
CA THR A 131 2.76 -18.48 18.96
C THR A 131 1.38 -18.98 18.55
N TYR A 132 1.34 -19.99 17.70
CA TYR A 132 0.11 -20.62 17.20
C TYR A 132 0.01 -22.05 17.68
N ASN A 133 -1.22 -22.54 17.93
CA ASN A 133 -1.46 -23.92 18.35
C ASN A 133 -0.87 -24.93 17.35
N ASN A 134 -0.88 -24.65 16.04
CA ASN A 134 -0.21 -25.47 15.03
C ASN A 134 0.10 -24.70 13.74
N ALA A 135 0.88 -25.32 12.86
CA ALA A 135 1.31 -24.74 11.58
C ALA A 135 0.17 -24.45 10.59
N CYS A 136 -1.01 -25.07 10.74
CA CYS A 136 -2.18 -24.71 9.94
C CYS A 136 -2.73 -23.36 10.42
N LEU A 137 -2.95 -23.21 11.74
CA LEU A 137 -3.41 -21.96 12.35
C LEU A 137 -2.40 -20.81 12.17
N ALA A 138 -1.09 -21.10 12.16
CA ALA A 138 -0.05 -20.11 11.84
C ALA A 138 -0.06 -19.63 10.39
N LYS A 139 -0.38 -20.53 9.44
CA LYS A 139 -0.63 -20.15 8.04
C LYS A 139 -1.98 -19.47 7.85
N ALA A 140 -2.90 -19.64 8.82
CA ALA A 140 -4.24 -19.07 8.77
C ALA A 140 -4.28 -17.60 9.21
N ASP A 141 -3.46 -17.22 10.19
CA ASP A 141 -3.33 -15.86 10.70
C ASP A 141 -2.23 -15.08 9.96
N CYS A 142 -2.67 -14.33 8.95
CA CYS A 142 -2.00 -13.13 8.48
C CYS A 142 -2.75 -11.90 9.02
#